data_AF-A0A317JPS9-F1
#
_entry.id   AF-A0A317JPS9-F1
#
_cell.length_a   1.000
_cell.length_b   1.000
_cell.length_c   1.000
_cell.angle_alpha   90.00
_cell.angle_beta   90.00
_cell.angle_gamma   90.00
#
_symmetry.space_group_name_H-M   'P 1'
#
loop_
_entity.id
_entity.type
_entity.pdbx_description
1 polymer ?
#
loop_
_entity_poly.entity_id
_entity_poly.type
_entity_poly.pdbx_seq_one_letter_code
_entity_poly.pdbx_strand_id
1 'polypeptide(L)'
;MLVSIFIILGMVLVAAGIVGLYVMTKKSSDQPIATPAPQATPVPTPTVVVATPTPTPDPALLKSVKVNVLNGTTTKGLAAKEAAVLKSAGFTLGTVGNGSPSDAGTISVPTGKTAIADAIKAALTGFTFTVTEDAKATQVTVTLGAPSSQ
;
A
#
# COMPACT_ATOMS: atom_id res chain seq x y z
N MET A 1 17.18 19.54 37.83
CA MET A 1 16.43 20.73 37.38
C MET A 1 16.68 21.13 35.92
N LEU A 2 17.89 21.02 35.35
CA LEU A 2 18.17 21.55 34.00
C LEU A 2 17.46 20.83 32.84
N VAL A 3 17.19 19.52 32.95
CA VAL A 3 16.61 18.70 31.86
C VAL A 3 15.12 18.96 31.64
N SER A 4 14.38 19.35 32.69
CA SER A 4 12.93 19.58 32.62
C SER A 4 12.53 20.82 31.81
N ILE A 5 13.46 21.78 31.62
CA ILE A 5 13.14 23.08 31.02
C ILE A 5 13.08 23.01 29.48
N PHE A 6 13.88 22.14 28.86
CA PHE A 6 13.91 21.95 27.41
C PHE A 6 12.68 21.20 26.86
N ILE A 7 12.12 20.26 27.62
CA ILE A 7 10.94 19.49 27.20
C ILE A 7 9.69 20.38 27.19
N ILE A 8 9.54 21.25 28.19
CA ILE A 8 8.40 22.19 28.27
C ILE A 8 8.46 23.23 27.14
N LEU A 9 9.66 23.77 26.85
CA LEU A 9 9.83 24.76 25.77
C LEU A 9 9.61 24.14 24.38
N GLY A 10 9.95 22.87 24.17
CA GLY A 10 9.68 22.14 22.93
C GLY A 10 8.19 21.90 22.66
N MET A 11 7.40 21.52 23.67
CA MET A 11 5.96 21.28 23.48
C MET A 11 5.15 22.56 23.21
N VAL A 12 5.56 23.71 23.75
CA VAL A 12 4.87 25.00 23.51
C VAL A 12 5.00 25.46 22.06
N LEU A 13 6.12 25.16 21.38
CA LEU A 13 6.33 25.53 19.98
C LEU A 13 5.50 24.69 19.00
N VAL A 14 5.26 23.41 19.29
CA VAL A 14 4.48 22.51 18.42
C VAL A 14 2.98 22.84 18.47
N ALA A 15 2.47 23.29 19.60
CA ALA A 15 1.06 23.71 19.74
C ALA A 15 0.75 25.04 19.03
N ALA A 16 1.69 26.00 19.02
CA ALA A 16 1.48 27.31 18.40
C ALA A 16 1.45 27.26 16.85
N GLY A 17 2.27 26.40 16.23
CA GLY A 17 2.38 26.31 14.77
C GLY A 17 1.11 25.80 14.07
N ILE A 18 0.35 24.91 14.70
CA ILE A 18 -0.82 24.27 14.08
C ILE A 18 -2.06 25.18 14.16
N VAL A 19 -2.19 26.00 15.20
CA VAL A 19 -3.29 26.98 15.32
C VAL A 19 -3.07 28.17 14.38
N GLY A 20 -1.82 28.64 14.23
CA GLY A 20 -1.50 29.75 13.32
C GLY A 20 -1.84 29.49 11.86
N LEU A 21 -1.67 28.24 11.40
CA LEU A 21 -1.97 27.85 10.01
C LEU A 21 -3.47 27.68 9.72
N TYR A 22 -4.31 27.53 10.75
CA TYR A 22 -5.76 27.35 10.60
C TYR A 22 -6.55 28.67 10.58
N VAL A 23 -6.00 29.75 11.13
CA VAL A 23 -6.69 31.05 11.28
C VAL A 23 -6.47 31.99 10.09
N MET A 24 -5.46 31.76 9.25
CA MET A 24 -5.04 32.68 8.18
C MET A 24 -5.79 32.50 6.83
N THR A 25 -7.04 31.99 6.84
CA THR A 25 -7.80 31.75 5.58
C THR A 25 -9.24 32.26 5.61
N LYS A 26 -9.60 33.19 6.53
CA LYS A 26 -10.91 33.88 6.50
C LYS A 26 -10.82 35.36 6.90
N LYS A 27 -11.61 36.20 6.22
CA LYS A 27 -11.71 37.70 6.26
C LYS A 27 -10.54 38.44 5.55
N SER A 28 -10.73 39.58 4.87
CA SER A 28 -11.90 40.44 4.56
C SER A 28 -11.51 41.42 3.40
N SER A 29 -12.36 42.22 2.73
CA SER A 29 -13.83 42.44 2.72
C SER A 29 -14.27 43.18 1.41
N ASP A 30 -15.55 43.57 1.33
CA ASP A 30 -16.27 44.31 0.27
C ASP A 30 -15.60 45.58 -0.30
N GLN A 31 -15.75 45.82 -1.62
CA GLN A 31 -16.73 46.79 -2.17
C GLN A 31 -16.87 46.72 -3.72
N PRO A 32 -17.97 47.24 -4.32
CA PRO A 32 -18.33 46.97 -5.73
C PRO A 32 -17.96 48.10 -6.72
N ILE A 33 -17.42 47.73 -7.89
CA ILE A 33 -17.32 48.57 -9.10
C ILE A 33 -17.64 47.71 -10.34
N ALA A 34 -18.27 48.30 -11.36
CA ALA A 34 -18.88 47.59 -12.49
C ALA A 34 -17.93 47.28 -13.68
N THR A 35 -18.18 46.13 -14.33
CA THR A 35 -18.11 45.80 -15.78
C THR A 35 -17.09 46.55 -16.66
N PRO A 36 -16.11 45.85 -17.29
CA PRO A 36 -16.40 45.08 -18.52
C PRO A 36 -16.10 43.58 -18.44
N ALA A 37 -16.76 42.78 -19.29
CA ALA A 37 -16.63 41.33 -19.33
C ALA A 37 -15.31 40.86 -20.02
N PRO A 38 -14.50 40.01 -19.38
CA PRO A 38 -13.36 39.37 -20.03
C PRO A 38 -13.80 38.26 -21.00
N GLN A 39 -13.19 38.25 -22.19
CA GLN A 39 -13.35 37.21 -23.20
C GLN A 39 -12.79 35.86 -22.71
N ALA A 40 -13.59 34.79 -22.78
CA ALA A 40 -13.22 33.50 -22.24
C ALA A 40 -12.10 32.81 -23.04
N THR A 41 -10.97 32.53 -22.38
CA THR A 41 -9.93 31.62 -22.87
C THR A 41 -10.45 30.17 -22.80
N PRO A 42 -10.21 29.32 -23.83
CA PRO A 42 -10.59 27.92 -23.77
C PRO A 42 -9.73 27.19 -22.72
N VAL A 43 -10.38 26.64 -21.70
CA VAL A 43 -9.75 25.75 -20.71
C VAL A 43 -9.47 24.41 -21.40
N PRO A 44 -8.27 23.81 -21.24
CA PRO A 44 -8.00 22.49 -21.80
C PRO A 44 -8.92 21.45 -21.17
N THR A 45 -9.71 20.76 -21.99
CA THR A 45 -10.54 19.63 -21.58
C THR A 45 -9.68 18.56 -20.91
N PRO A 46 -10.03 18.05 -19.71
CA PRO A 46 -9.27 16.97 -19.10
C PRO A 46 -9.41 15.71 -19.95
N THR A 47 -8.28 15.22 -20.48
CA THR A 47 -8.21 13.93 -21.15
C THR A 47 -8.57 12.83 -20.14
N VAL A 48 -9.78 12.27 -20.25
CA VAL A 48 -10.19 11.13 -19.44
C VAL A 48 -9.36 9.93 -19.87
N VAL A 49 -8.34 9.60 -19.07
CA VAL A 49 -7.59 8.36 -19.21
C VAL A 49 -8.51 7.23 -18.79
N VAL A 50 -9.15 6.58 -19.77
CA VAL A 50 -9.93 5.37 -19.56
C VAL A 50 -8.96 4.27 -19.15
N ALA A 51 -8.88 3.99 -17.85
CA ALA A 51 -8.11 2.87 -17.34
C ALA A 51 -8.71 1.57 -17.88
N THR A 52 -7.97 0.88 -18.75
CA THR A 52 -8.34 -0.45 -19.23
C THR A 52 -8.52 -1.38 -18.03
N PRO A 53 -9.64 -2.12 -17.91
CA PRO A 53 -9.83 -3.03 -16.79
C PRO A 53 -8.78 -4.14 -16.83
N THR A 54 -7.91 -4.17 -15.84
CA THR A 54 -7.02 -5.32 -15.60
C THR A 54 -7.89 -6.56 -15.34
N PRO A 55 -7.62 -7.72 -15.96
CA PRO A 55 -8.39 -8.93 -15.70
C PRO A 55 -8.29 -9.32 -14.22
N THR A 56 -9.43 -9.28 -13.52
CA THR A 56 -9.54 -9.75 -12.14
C THR A 56 -9.42 -11.28 -12.11
N PRO A 57 -8.51 -11.86 -11.31
CA PRO A 57 -8.37 -13.31 -11.23
C PRO A 57 -9.63 -13.99 -10.69
N ASP A 58 -9.91 -15.21 -11.18
CA ASP A 58 -11.10 -15.98 -10.84
C ASP A 58 -11.23 -16.21 -9.31
N PRO A 59 -12.33 -15.77 -8.66
CA PRO A 59 -12.56 -15.98 -7.24
C PRO A 59 -12.54 -17.46 -6.81
N ALA A 60 -12.82 -18.41 -7.70
CA ALA A 60 -12.68 -19.84 -7.41
C ALA A 60 -11.21 -20.27 -7.35
N LEU A 61 -10.36 -19.74 -8.23
CA LEU A 61 -8.91 -19.98 -8.22
C LEU A 61 -8.28 -19.49 -6.90
N LEU A 62 -8.61 -18.27 -6.47
CA LEU A 62 -8.07 -17.63 -5.25
C LEU A 62 -8.47 -18.35 -3.94
N LYS A 63 -9.55 -19.14 -3.98
CA LYS A 63 -10.04 -19.95 -2.85
C LYS A 63 -9.61 -21.41 -2.94
N SER A 64 -9.04 -21.84 -4.06
CA SER A 64 -8.68 -23.25 -4.31
C SER A 64 -7.49 -23.76 -3.48
N VAL A 65 -6.67 -22.87 -2.93
CA VAL A 65 -5.49 -23.20 -2.11
C VAL A 65 -5.33 -22.15 -1.00
N LYS A 66 -4.83 -22.55 0.17
CA LYS A 66 -4.45 -21.62 1.23
C LYS A 66 -3.11 -20.95 0.92
N VAL A 67 -3.01 -19.65 1.21
CA VAL A 67 -1.78 -18.86 1.07
C VAL A 67 -1.20 -18.56 2.45
N ASN A 68 -0.02 -19.12 2.74
CA ASN A 68 0.79 -18.75 3.90
C ASN A 68 1.57 -17.48 3.58
N VAL A 69 1.61 -16.53 4.50
CA VAL A 69 2.30 -15.24 4.36
C VAL A 69 3.39 -15.13 5.44
N LEU A 70 4.64 -15.29 5.02
CA LEU A 70 5.79 -15.32 5.91
C LEU A 70 6.64 -14.06 5.73
N ASN A 71 7.15 -13.52 6.83
CA ASN A 71 8.10 -12.41 6.82
C ASN A 71 9.54 -12.94 6.80
N GLY A 72 10.24 -12.77 5.67
CA GLY A 72 11.68 -13.06 5.56
C GLY A 72 12.58 -11.89 5.99
N THR A 73 12.01 -10.82 6.57
CA THR A 73 12.74 -9.60 6.95
C THR A 73 12.70 -9.32 8.45
N THR A 74 13.50 -8.37 8.92
CA THR A 74 13.42 -7.83 10.29
C THR A 74 12.27 -6.84 10.50
N THR A 75 11.52 -6.48 9.45
CA THR A 75 10.42 -5.50 9.51
C THR A 75 9.23 -6.05 10.30
N LYS A 76 8.99 -5.52 11.49
CA LYS A 76 7.86 -5.94 12.34
C LYS A 76 6.51 -5.67 11.67
N GLY A 77 5.61 -6.65 11.69
CA GLY A 77 4.25 -6.52 11.17
C GLY A 77 4.10 -6.68 9.64
N LEU A 78 5.19 -6.85 8.88
CA LEU A 78 5.14 -6.91 7.42
C LEU A 78 4.20 -8.01 6.90
N ALA A 79 4.32 -9.24 7.40
CA ALA A 79 3.44 -10.34 7.02
C ALA A 79 1.96 -10.08 7.36
N ALA A 80 1.66 -9.41 8.47
CA ALA A 80 0.28 -9.07 8.83
C ALA A 80 -0.31 -8.00 7.90
N LYS A 81 0.49 -7.00 7.51
CA LYS A 81 0.11 -5.96 6.55
C LYS A 81 -0.20 -6.57 5.18
N GLU A 82 0.72 -7.34 4.60
CA GLU A 82 0.52 -7.89 3.26
C GLU A 82 -0.51 -9.04 3.23
N ALA A 83 -0.68 -9.78 4.34
CA ALA A 83 -1.79 -10.73 4.48
C ALA A 83 -3.15 -10.03 4.44
N ALA A 84 -3.28 -8.82 5.01
CA ALA A 84 -4.52 -8.05 4.90
C ALA A 84 -4.82 -7.63 3.44
N VAL A 85 -3.78 -7.26 2.67
CA VAL A 85 -3.91 -6.97 1.23
C VAL A 85 -4.40 -8.20 0.47
N LEU A 86 -3.76 -9.37 0.66
CA LEU A 86 -4.20 -10.62 0.03
C LEU A 86 -5.61 -11.03 0.44
N LYS A 87 -5.99 -10.87 1.72
CA LYS A 87 -7.36 -11.13 2.17
C LYS A 87 -8.37 -10.21 1.48
N SER A 88 -8.05 -8.93 1.32
CA SER A 88 -8.89 -7.95 0.61
C SER A 88 -8.98 -8.24 -0.90
N ALA A 89 -7.93 -8.84 -1.49
CA ALA A 89 -7.93 -9.32 -2.87
C ALA A 89 -8.68 -10.66 -3.05
N GLY A 90 -9.21 -11.26 -1.98
CA GLY A 90 -10.07 -12.46 -2.04
C GLY A 90 -9.35 -13.80 -1.85
N PHE A 91 -8.06 -13.80 -1.50
CA PHE A 91 -7.31 -15.03 -1.22
C PHE A 91 -7.74 -15.68 0.09
N THR A 92 -7.70 -17.02 0.13
CA THR A 92 -7.85 -17.77 1.39
C THR A 92 -6.50 -17.84 2.11
N LEU A 93 -6.39 -17.17 3.26
CA LEU A 93 -5.17 -17.20 4.05
C LEU A 93 -4.99 -18.51 4.84
N GLY A 94 -3.74 -18.94 4.96
CA GLY A 94 -3.26 -19.95 5.90
C GLY A 94 -2.52 -19.30 7.07
N THR A 95 -1.28 -19.73 7.31
CA THR A 95 -0.40 -19.20 8.36
C THR A 95 0.11 -17.80 8.01
N VAL A 96 0.07 -16.88 8.97
CA VAL A 96 0.75 -15.57 8.89
C VAL A 96 1.81 -15.52 9.99
N GLY A 97 3.08 -15.26 9.64
CA GLY A 97 4.18 -15.36 10.61
C GLY A 97 5.55 -14.93 10.09
N ASN A 98 6.61 -15.43 10.72
CA ASN A 98 7.99 -15.25 10.27
C ASN A 98 8.42 -16.43 9.38
N GLY A 99 9.24 -16.15 8.37
CA GLY A 99 9.87 -17.14 7.50
C GLY A 99 11.39 -17.09 7.62
N SER A 100 12.08 -17.93 6.86
CA SER A 100 13.54 -17.84 6.76
C SER A 100 13.95 -16.62 5.93
N PRO A 101 14.98 -15.85 6.34
CA PRO A 101 15.53 -14.78 5.50
C PRO A 101 16.25 -15.33 4.25
N SER A 102 16.61 -16.63 4.21
CA SER A 102 17.10 -17.28 2.98
C SER A 102 16.07 -17.32 1.85
N ASP A 103 14.78 -17.31 2.22
CA ASP A 103 13.66 -17.54 1.31
C ASP A 103 12.95 -16.21 1.00
N ALA A 104 13.52 -15.08 1.43
CA ALA A 104 12.99 -13.75 1.23
C ALA A 104 12.81 -13.41 -0.26
N GLY A 105 11.62 -12.95 -0.65
CA GLY A 105 11.28 -12.65 -2.05
C GLY A 105 10.92 -13.89 -2.87
N THR A 106 10.34 -14.92 -2.26
CA THR A 106 9.91 -16.14 -2.96
C THR A 106 8.40 -16.40 -2.85
N ILE A 107 7.84 -17.05 -3.86
CA ILE A 107 6.52 -17.69 -3.80
C ILE A 107 6.69 -19.15 -4.18
N SER A 108 6.57 -20.05 -3.19
CA SER A 108 6.48 -21.49 -3.41
C SER A 108 5.02 -21.87 -3.70
N VAL A 109 4.79 -22.56 -4.82
CA VAL A 109 3.45 -23.06 -5.21
C VAL A 109 3.48 -24.57 -5.43
N PRO A 110 2.35 -25.27 -5.19
CA PRO A 110 2.16 -26.62 -5.74
C PRO A 110 2.29 -26.63 -7.27
N THR A 111 2.81 -27.71 -7.84
CA THR A 111 2.93 -27.88 -9.30
C THR A 111 1.60 -27.62 -10.01
N GLY A 112 1.62 -26.81 -11.08
CA GLY A 112 0.45 -26.42 -11.86
C GLY A 112 -0.43 -25.34 -11.23
N LYS A 113 0.00 -24.70 -10.13
CA LYS A 113 -0.71 -23.58 -9.47
C LYS A 113 -0.06 -22.21 -9.67
N THR A 114 0.81 -22.05 -10.68
CA THR A 114 1.54 -20.80 -11.00
C THR A 114 0.63 -19.58 -11.18
N ALA A 115 -0.57 -19.74 -11.74
CA ALA A 115 -1.56 -18.66 -11.85
C ALA A 115 -1.94 -18.01 -10.50
N ILE A 116 -1.83 -18.73 -9.37
CA ILE A 116 -2.03 -18.15 -8.04
C ILE A 116 -0.85 -17.25 -7.66
N ALA A 117 0.39 -17.62 -8.03
CA ALA A 117 1.57 -16.78 -7.79
C ALA A 117 1.51 -15.47 -8.59
N ASP A 118 1.02 -15.50 -9.82
CA ASP A 118 0.86 -14.29 -10.64
C ASP A 118 -0.24 -13.36 -10.09
N ALA A 119 -1.33 -13.92 -9.57
CA ALA A 119 -2.32 -13.15 -8.82
C ALA A 119 -1.72 -12.55 -7.52
N ILE A 120 -0.85 -13.26 -6.80
CA ILE A 120 -0.15 -12.73 -5.60
C ILE A 120 0.78 -11.57 -5.99
N LYS A 121 1.55 -11.69 -7.08
CA LYS A 121 2.40 -10.59 -7.61
C LYS A 121 1.56 -9.36 -7.96
N ALA A 122 0.40 -9.55 -8.58
CA ALA A 122 -0.50 -8.45 -8.94
C ALA A 122 -1.10 -7.75 -7.70
N ALA A 123 -1.35 -8.49 -6.62
CA ALA A 123 -1.88 -7.94 -5.37
C ALA A 123 -0.81 -7.26 -4.49
N LEU A 124 0.42 -7.81 -4.45
CA LEU A 124 1.52 -7.34 -3.62
C LEU A 124 2.48 -6.44 -4.41
N THR A 125 2.02 -5.23 -4.71
CA THR A 125 2.84 -4.21 -5.39
C THR A 125 3.99 -3.74 -4.49
N GLY A 126 5.16 -3.45 -5.10
CA GLY A 126 6.37 -3.03 -4.37
C GLY A 126 7.25 -4.18 -3.85
N PHE A 127 7.03 -5.41 -4.30
CA PHE A 127 7.92 -6.55 -4.02
C PHE A 127 8.33 -7.25 -5.32
N THR A 128 9.54 -7.83 -5.33
CA THR A 128 10.00 -8.74 -6.38
C THR A 128 9.91 -10.18 -5.87
N PHE A 129 9.31 -11.07 -6.66
CA PHE A 129 9.11 -12.47 -6.27
C PHE A 129 9.64 -13.45 -7.32
N THR A 130 10.54 -14.33 -6.89
CA THR A 130 10.88 -15.56 -7.62
C THR A 130 9.81 -16.62 -7.33
N VAL A 131 9.22 -17.19 -8.38
CA VAL A 131 8.25 -18.28 -8.24
C VAL A 131 8.96 -19.62 -8.37
N THR A 132 8.68 -20.54 -7.44
CA THR A 132 9.21 -21.90 -7.45
C THR A 132 8.06 -22.88 -7.34
N GLU A 133 8.01 -23.88 -8.22
CA GLU A 133 7.07 -24.99 -8.09
C GLU A 133 7.68 -26.09 -7.20
N ASP A 134 6.95 -26.50 -6.17
CA ASP A 134 7.31 -27.62 -5.30
C ASP A 134 6.25 -28.72 -5.40
N ALA A 135 6.65 -29.89 -5.89
CA ALA A 135 5.79 -31.07 -6.03
C ALA A 135 5.39 -31.70 -4.68
N LYS A 136 5.97 -31.25 -3.55
CA LYS A 136 5.58 -31.63 -2.19
C LYS A 136 4.67 -30.60 -1.52
N ALA A 137 4.58 -29.37 -2.06
CA ALA A 137 3.74 -28.34 -1.49
C ALA A 137 2.25 -28.64 -1.70
N THR A 138 1.47 -28.52 -0.62
CA THR A 138 -0.01 -28.61 -0.64
C THR A 138 -0.69 -27.25 -0.44
N GLN A 139 0.10 -26.22 -0.13
CA GLN A 139 -0.32 -24.84 0.11
C GLN A 139 0.63 -23.90 -0.62
N VAL A 140 0.17 -22.71 -1.00
CA VAL A 140 1.05 -21.65 -1.50
C VAL A 140 1.71 -20.97 -0.31
N THR A 141 3.01 -20.70 -0.40
CA THR A 141 3.75 -19.95 0.63
C THR A 141 4.48 -18.79 -0.01
N VAL A 142 4.09 -17.57 0.34
CA VAL A 142 4.81 -16.35 -0.02
C VAL A 142 5.68 -15.91 1.15
N THR A 143 6.99 -15.79 0.91
CA THR A 143 7.94 -15.26 1.88
C THR A 143 8.39 -13.87 1.43
N LEU A 144 7.94 -12.86 2.16
CA LEU A 144 8.14 -11.46 1.85
C LEU A 144 9.60 -11.06 2.04
N GLY A 145 10.20 -10.45 1.01
CA GLY A 145 11.51 -9.82 1.08
C GLY A 145 11.42 -8.35 1.51
N ALA A 146 12.55 -7.65 1.43
CA ALA A 146 12.54 -6.19 1.54
C ALA A 146 11.69 -5.59 0.41
N PRO A 147 10.92 -4.52 0.66
CA PRO A 147 10.20 -3.83 -0.40
C PRO A 147 11.20 -3.24 -1.40
N SER A 148 10.89 -3.35 -2.69
CA SER A 148 11.70 -2.79 -3.77
C SER A 148 11.57 -1.26 -3.74
N SER A 149 12.69 -0.55 -3.59
CA SER A 149 12.72 0.89 -3.80
C SER A 149 12.33 1.20 -5.24
N GLN A 150 11.24 1.96 -5.41
CA GLN A 150 10.77 2.50 -6.69
C GLN A 150 11.42 3.86 -6.97
#